data_AF-A0A7H8Q5Z3-F1
#
_entry.id   AF-A0A7H8Q5Z3-F1
#
_cell.length_a   1.000
_cell.length_b   1.000
_cell.length_c   1.000
_cell.angle_alpha   90.00
_cell.angle_beta   90.00
_cell.angle_gamma   90.00
#
_symmetry.space_group_name_H-M   'P 1'
#
loop_
_entity.id
_entity.type
_entity.pdbx_description
1 polymer ?
#
loop_
_entity_poly.entity_id
_entity_poly.type
_entity_poly.pdbx_seq_one_letter_code
_entity_poly.pdbx_strand_id
1 'polypeptide(L)'
;MNGNLEFYARLTEWTPWDEAAVLKMQYEKRATLAKSITCVGLLVDLSMDQHFEVRKGVAENPHTPLTTLKRLAEQDFCSSVQNAAKDTLAALI
;
A
#
# COMPACT_ATOMS: atom_id res chain seq x y z
N MET A 1 -9.76 -3.64 -19.75
CA MET A 1 -8.69 -4.66 -19.62
C MET A 1 -8.04 -4.51 -18.25
N ASN A 2 -8.46 -5.34 -17.28
CA ASN A 2 -7.92 -5.39 -15.92
C ASN A 2 -6.76 -6.40 -15.78
N GLY A 3 -6.24 -6.93 -16.89
CA GLY A 3 -5.38 -8.11 -16.94
C GLY A 3 -4.09 -8.06 -16.12
N ASN A 4 -3.63 -6.87 -15.72
CA ASN A 4 -2.44 -6.74 -14.88
C ASN A 4 -2.78 -6.75 -13.37
N LEU A 5 -3.95 -6.25 -12.96
CA LEU A 5 -4.30 -6.10 -11.54
C LEU A 5 -4.49 -7.45 -10.85
N GLU A 6 -5.26 -8.35 -11.46
CA GLU A 6 -5.51 -9.68 -10.89
C GLU A 6 -4.24 -10.53 -10.83
N PHE A 7 -3.30 -10.30 -11.77
CA PHE A 7 -2.00 -10.94 -11.76
C PHE A 7 -1.19 -10.52 -10.53
N TYR A 8 -0.96 -9.21 -10.36
CA TYR A 8 -0.17 -8.69 -9.23
C TYR A 8 -0.82 -8.95 -7.87
N ALA A 9 -2.16 -8.97 -7.79
CA ALA A 9 -2.88 -9.26 -6.55
C ALA A 9 -2.65 -10.68 -6.01
N ARG A 10 -2.21 -11.62 -6.86
CA ARG A 10 -1.96 -13.02 -6.49
C ARG A 10 -0.48 -13.35 -6.29
N LEU A 11 0.42 -12.40 -6.53
CA LEU A 11 1.86 -12.63 -6.38
C LEU A 11 2.25 -12.70 -4.91
N THR A 12 2.91 -13.80 -4.54
CA THR A 12 3.56 -13.98 -3.24
C THR A 12 5.07 -13.74 -3.32
N GLU A 13 5.67 -13.92 -4.49
CA GLU A 13 7.07 -13.63 -4.79
C GLU A 13 7.12 -12.50 -5.81
N TRP A 14 7.82 -11.43 -5.47
CA TRP A 14 7.91 -10.22 -6.26
C TRP A 14 9.32 -10.04 -6.78
N THR A 15 9.45 -9.76 -8.07
CA THR A 15 10.72 -9.34 -8.65
C THR A 15 10.82 -7.80 -8.66
N PRO A 16 12.02 -7.22 -8.73
CA PRO A 16 12.18 -5.78 -8.92
C PRO A 16 11.47 -5.24 -10.17
N TRP A 17 11.28 -6.07 -11.20
CA TRP A 17 10.53 -5.70 -12.40
C TRP A 17 9.04 -5.59 -12.14
N ASP A 18 8.48 -6.48 -11.31
CA ASP A 18 7.07 -6.45 -10.91
C ASP A 18 6.76 -5.20 -10.06
N GLU A 19 7.63 -4.89 -9.11
CA GLU A 19 7.55 -3.67 -8.30
C GLU A 19 7.60 -2.42 -9.18
N ALA A 20 8.58 -2.34 -10.09
CA ALA A 20 8.70 -1.24 -11.04
C ALA A 20 7.49 -1.13 -11.98
N ALA A 21 6.88 -2.26 -12.36
CA ALA A 21 5.68 -2.27 -13.17
C ALA A 21 4.48 -1.70 -12.41
N VAL A 22 4.31 -2.07 -11.12
CA VAL A 22 3.27 -1.49 -10.25
C VAL A 22 3.50 0.01 -10.07
N LEU A 23 4.72 0.45 -9.78
CA LEU A 23 5.04 1.86 -9.60
C LEU A 23 4.72 2.71 -10.85
N LYS A 24 4.78 2.14 -12.05
CA LYS A 24 4.42 2.80 -13.31
C LYS A 24 2.92 2.79 -13.64
N MET A 25 2.09 2.10 -12.85
CA MET A 25 0.65 2.07 -13.08
C MET A 25 -0.02 3.40 -12.74
N GLN A 26 -1.23 3.58 -13.26
CA GLN A 26 -2.16 4.61 -12.79
C GLN A 26 -2.42 4.44 -11.28
N TYR A 27 -2.59 5.57 -10.58
CA TYR A 27 -2.62 5.58 -9.12
C TYR A 27 -3.78 4.78 -8.56
N GLU A 28 -4.92 4.72 -9.25
CA GLU A 28 -6.10 3.95 -8.83
C GLU A 28 -5.78 2.45 -8.79
N LYS A 29 -4.97 1.98 -9.74
CA LYS A 29 -4.52 0.58 -9.80
C LYS A 29 -3.53 0.29 -8.68
N ARG A 30 -2.58 1.20 -8.44
CA ARG A 30 -1.64 1.09 -7.31
C ARG A 30 -2.38 1.08 -5.97
N ALA A 31 -3.36 1.96 -5.79
CA ALA A 31 -4.18 2.04 -4.58
C ALA A 31 -4.99 0.77 -4.35
N THR A 32 -5.54 0.19 -5.41
CA THR A 32 -6.27 -1.08 -5.34
C THR A 32 -5.34 -2.21 -4.88
N LEU A 33 -4.15 -2.32 -5.46
CA LEU A 33 -3.16 -3.33 -5.08
C LEU A 33 -2.66 -3.13 -3.65
N ALA A 34 -2.35 -1.89 -3.28
CA ALA A 34 -1.77 -1.54 -1.99
C ALA A 34 -2.57 -2.08 -0.80
N LYS A 35 -3.89 -2.29 -0.95
CA LYS A 35 -4.78 -2.83 0.09
C LYS A 35 -4.56 -4.30 0.42
N SER A 36 -4.01 -5.10 -0.50
CA SER A 36 -3.99 -6.56 -0.37
C SER A 36 -2.68 -7.24 -0.75
N ILE A 37 -1.73 -6.53 -1.35
CA ILE A 37 -0.42 -7.13 -1.67
C ILE A 37 0.38 -7.44 -0.39
N THR A 38 1.26 -8.42 -0.48
CA THR A 38 2.12 -8.87 0.63
C THR A 38 3.57 -8.41 0.50
N CYS A 39 3.93 -7.76 -0.62
CA CYS A 39 5.29 -7.27 -0.85
C CYS A 39 5.63 -6.11 0.08
N VAL A 40 6.38 -6.40 1.14
CA VAL A 40 6.76 -5.43 2.16
C VAL A 40 7.55 -4.26 1.57
N GLY A 41 8.53 -4.51 0.70
CA GLY A 41 9.33 -3.46 0.07
C GLY A 41 8.46 -2.48 -0.72
N LEU A 42 7.58 -3.02 -1.56
CA LEU A 42 6.65 -2.21 -2.34
C LEU A 42 5.64 -1.46 -1.47
N LEU A 43 5.16 -2.03 -0.36
CA LEU A 43 4.29 -1.32 0.59
C LEU A 43 5.02 -0.13 1.23
N VAL A 44 6.32 -0.26 1.53
CA VAL A 44 7.14 0.86 2.02
C VAL A 44 7.25 1.94 0.95
N ASP A 45 7.51 1.59 -0.30
CA ASP A 45 7.60 2.58 -1.38
C ASP A 45 6.26 3.28 -1.65
N LEU A 46 5.17 2.52 -1.71
CA LEU A 46 3.82 3.06 -1.93
C LEU A 46 3.32 3.90 -0.75
N SER A 47 3.86 3.70 0.46
CA SER A 47 3.56 4.56 1.62
C SER A 47 4.09 6.00 1.47
N MET A 48 4.90 6.25 0.44
CA MET A 48 5.43 7.56 0.06
C MET A 48 4.82 8.09 -1.25
N ASP A 49 3.79 7.41 -1.80
CA ASP A 49 3.16 7.83 -3.06
C ASP A 49 2.54 9.23 -2.92
N GLN A 50 2.65 10.03 -3.98
CA GLN A 50 2.08 11.37 -4.03
C GLN A 50 0.54 11.37 -3.88
N HIS A 51 -0.14 10.32 -4.34
CA HIS A 51 -1.60 10.19 -4.27
C HIS A 51 -2.01 9.62 -2.92
N PHE A 52 -2.87 10.35 -2.20
CA PHE A 52 -3.28 9.93 -0.86
C PHE A 52 -4.12 8.64 -0.90
N GLU A 53 -4.80 8.33 -1.99
CA GLU A 53 -5.56 7.08 -2.19
C GLU A 53 -4.64 5.86 -2.16
N VAL A 54 -3.43 5.99 -2.69
CA VAL A 54 -2.43 4.91 -2.64
C VAL A 54 -1.93 4.72 -1.23
N ARG A 55 -1.54 5.81 -0.56
CA ARG A 55 -1.09 5.76 0.84
C ARG A 55 -2.17 5.24 1.79
N LYS A 56 -3.43 5.59 1.53
CA LYS A 56 -4.60 5.05 2.24
C LYS A 56 -4.72 3.55 2.02
N GLY A 57 -4.54 3.06 0.79
CA GLY A 57 -4.52 1.63 0.51
C GLY A 57 -3.43 0.90 1.31
N VAL A 58 -2.23 1.48 1.42
CA VAL A 58 -1.15 0.94 2.26
C VAL A 58 -1.54 0.95 3.74
N ALA A 59 -2.18 2.02 4.22
CA ALA A 59 -2.62 2.15 5.60
C ALA A 59 -3.72 1.13 5.97
N GLU A 60 -4.60 0.77 5.03
CA GLU A 60 -5.66 -0.25 5.20
C GLU A 60 -5.13 -1.69 5.11
N ASN A 61 -3.87 -1.89 4.72
CA ASN A 61 -3.32 -3.23 4.50
C ASN A 61 -2.68 -3.81 5.78
N PRO A 62 -3.15 -4.97 6.27
CA PRO A 62 -2.59 -5.62 7.47
C PRO A 62 -1.17 -6.17 7.30
N HIS A 63 -0.69 -6.33 6.06
CA HIS A 63 0.69 -6.74 5.77
C HIS A 63 1.68 -5.57 5.77
N THR A 64 1.21 -4.34 5.88
CA THR A 64 2.07 -3.17 5.97
C THR A 64 2.89 -3.22 7.26
N PRO A 65 4.22 -3.03 7.21
CA PRO A 65 5.06 -3.03 8.41
C PRO A 65 4.57 -2.05 9.47
N LEU A 66 4.63 -2.47 10.74
CA LEU A 66 4.18 -1.65 11.87
C LEU A 66 4.88 -0.28 11.92
N THR A 67 6.16 -0.21 11.54
CA THR A 67 6.91 1.05 11.47
C THR A 67 6.35 1.99 10.41
N THR A 68 5.98 1.47 9.25
CA THR A 68 5.33 2.21 8.17
C THR A 68 3.94 2.67 8.57
N LEU A 69 3.13 1.80 9.18
CA LEU A 69 1.81 2.17 9.70
C LEU A 69 1.89 3.28 10.75
N LYS A 70 2.83 3.20 11.71
CA LYS A 70 3.04 4.26 12.72
C LYS A 70 3.39 5.60 12.08
N ARG A 71 4.30 5.59 11.11
CA ARG A 71 4.68 6.79 10.36
C ARG A 71 3.47 7.39 9.64
N LEU A 72 2.65 6.58 8.97
CA LEU A 72 1.43 7.04 8.30
C LEU A 72 0.40 7.61 9.30
N ALA A 73 0.22 6.96 10.45
CA ALA A 73 -0.70 7.38 11.50
C ALA A 73 -0.35 8.74 12.12
N GLU A 74 0.94 9.05 12.23
CA GLU A 74 1.45 10.24 12.93
C GLU A 74 1.85 11.39 11.99
N GLN A 75 2.33 11.08 10.79
CA GLN A 75 3.05 12.05 9.94
C GLN A 75 2.42 12.27 8.56
N ASP A 76 1.40 11.50 8.15
CA ASP A 76 0.74 11.73 6.86
C ASP A 76 -0.05 13.04 6.88
N PHE A 77 -0.10 13.76 5.76
CA PHE A 77 -0.87 15.00 5.65
C PHE A 77 -2.39 14.77 5.56
N CYS A 78 -2.82 13.60 5.12
CA CYS A 78 -4.23 13.29 4.95
C CYS A 78 -4.79 12.60 6.20
N SER A 79 -5.78 13.22 6.85
CA SER A 79 -6.46 12.66 8.02
C SER A 79 -7.08 11.29 7.75
N SER A 80 -7.54 11.04 6.52
CA SER A 80 -8.09 9.73 6.14
C SER A 80 -7.02 8.63 6.12
N VAL A 81 -5.79 8.96 5.72
CA VAL A 81 -4.66 8.01 5.76
C VAL A 81 -4.25 7.76 7.20
N GLN A 82 -4.14 8.83 8.00
CA GLN A 82 -3.81 8.71 9.43
C GLN A 82 -4.80 7.81 10.18
N ASN A 83 -6.11 8.02 9.98
CA ASN A 83 -7.15 7.22 10.63
C ASN A 83 -7.11 5.77 10.19
N ALA A 84 -7.00 5.49 8.90
CA ALA A 84 -6.87 4.12 8.39
C ALA A 84 -5.65 3.40 9.00
N ALA A 85 -4.51 4.09 9.12
CA ALA A 85 -3.32 3.50 9.71
C ALA A 85 -3.50 3.21 11.21
N LYS A 86 -4.18 4.09 11.95
CA LYS A 86 -4.51 3.88 13.37
C LYS A 86 -5.45 2.68 13.56
N ASP A 87 -6.47 2.58 12.72
CA ASP A 87 -7.45 1.48 12.76
C ASP A 87 -6.75 0.13 12.48
N THR A 88 -5.92 0.08 11.44
CA THR A 88 -5.13 -1.12 11.13
C THR A 88 -4.14 -1.46 12.24
N LEU A 89 -3.44 -0.48 12.81
CA LEU A 89 -2.55 -0.71 13.95
C LEU A 89 -3.30 -1.29 15.15
N ALA A 90 -4.47 -0.76 15.47
CA ALA A 90 -5.30 -1.22 16.58
C ALA A 90 -5.82 -2.65 16.36
N ALA A 91 -6.01 -3.07 15.11
CA ALA A 91 -6.43 -4.43 14.76
C ALA A 91 -5.31 -5.47 14.83
N LEU A 92 -4.04 -5.05 14.86
CA LEU A 92 -2.85 -5.93 14.85
C LEU A 92 -2.22 -6.13 16.24
N ILE A 93 -2.71 -5.44 17.27
CA ILE A 93 -2.23 -5.49 18.66
C ILE A 93 -3.27 -6.11 19.58
#